data_AF-A0A3S5BQ94-F1
#
_entry.id   AF-A0A3S5BQ94-F1
#
_cell.length_a   1.000
_cell.length_b   1.000
_cell.length_c   1.000
_cell.angle_alpha   90.00
_cell.angle_beta   90.00
_cell.angle_gamma   90.00
#
_symmetry.space_group_name_H-M   'P 1'
#
loop_
_entity.id
_entity.type
_entity.pdbx_description
1 polymer ?
#
loop_
_entity_poly.entity_id
_entity_poly.type
_entity_poly.pdbx_seq_one_letter_code
_entity_poly.pdbx_strand_id
1 'polypeptide(L)'
;MGDICLTKMRKLDQLCQLLLTQWPTEKLVRQVAKRLAGRTQLVIPFFGGFLSQLKCIMDDTPPMVLLPKEKMNQPVDITEDVFTTSIGVGGLLNICRAQKTMSVLKDVEMFQRHAENVLKVENEIEKHFSELLGLR
;
A
#
# COMPACT_ATOMS: atom_id res chain seq x y z
N MET A 1 6.38 20.15 37.61
CA MET A 1 5.34 19.26 37.04
C MET A 1 4.69 19.80 35.75
N GLY A 2 4.64 21.11 35.50
CA GLY A 2 4.04 21.70 34.28
C GLY A 2 4.77 21.43 32.95
N ASP A 3 6.10 21.42 32.93
CA ASP A 3 6.87 21.29 31.67
C ASP A 3 6.79 19.91 31.01
N ILE A 4 6.62 18.85 31.78
CA ILE A 4 6.53 17.47 31.26
C ILE A 4 5.21 17.28 30.50
N CYS A 5 4.13 17.91 30.96
CA CYS A 5 2.82 17.81 30.33
C CYS A 5 2.79 18.58 29.00
N LEU A 6 3.33 19.80 28.98
CA LEU A 6 3.48 20.62 27.78
C LEU A 6 4.35 19.93 26.71
N THR A 7 5.44 19.29 27.12
CA THR A 7 6.33 18.57 26.19
C THR A 7 5.67 17.30 25.63
N LYS A 8 4.84 16.61 26.42
CA LYS A 8 4.05 15.45 25.95
C LYS A 8 2.98 15.84 24.94
N MET A 9 2.24 16.93 25.19
CA MET A 9 1.24 17.46 24.25
C MET A 9 1.88 17.81 22.90
N ARG A 10 3.02 18.50 22.89
CA ARG A 10 3.73 18.84 21.65
C ARG A 10 4.18 17.63 20.83
N LYS A 11 4.62 16.54 21.49
CA LYS A 11 5.01 15.30 20.81
C LYS A 11 3.80 14.57 20.22
N LEU A 12 2.68 14.57 20.93
CA LEU A 12 1.42 14.02 20.44
C LEU A 12 0.94 14.78 19.20
N ASP A 13 0.94 16.11 19.24
CA ASP A 13 0.55 16.95 18.10
C ASP A 13 1.43 16.69 16.87
N GLN A 14 2.75 16.55 17.07
CA GLN A 14 3.68 16.20 15.99
C GLN A 14 3.40 14.81 15.41
N LEU A 15 3.10 13.82 16.24
CA LEU A 15 2.71 12.48 15.80
C LEU A 15 1.38 12.49 15.06
N CYS A 16 0.38 13.20 15.57
CA CYS A 16 -0.92 13.37 14.92
C CYS A 16 -0.75 14.04 13.56
N GLN A 17 0.04 15.12 13.47
CA GLN A 17 0.33 15.76 12.18
C GLN A 17 1.01 14.78 11.21
N LEU A 18 1.98 13.99 11.68
CA LEU A 18 2.69 13.03 10.84
C LEU A 18 1.83 11.83 10.39
N LEU A 19 0.88 11.40 11.21
CA LEU A 19 -0.01 10.27 10.92
C LEU A 19 -1.26 10.66 10.13
N LEU A 20 -1.74 11.90 10.28
CA LEU A 20 -2.95 12.42 9.63
C LEU A 20 -2.66 13.16 8.32
N THR A 21 -1.40 13.37 7.96
CA THR A 21 -1.05 13.90 6.64
C THR A 21 -1.42 12.91 5.54
N GLN A 22 -2.20 13.39 4.56
CA GLN A 22 -2.64 12.61 3.40
C GLN A 22 -1.46 12.03 2.59
N TRP A 23 -0.34 12.75 2.58
CA TRP A 23 0.89 12.35 1.89
C TRP A 23 2.06 12.31 2.89
N PRO A 24 2.80 11.19 2.98
CA PRO A 24 3.92 11.10 3.89
C PRO A 24 5.03 12.06 3.45
N THR A 25 5.66 12.73 4.42
CA THR A 25 6.83 13.58 4.14
C THR A 25 7.98 12.74 3.58
N GLU A 26 8.81 13.34 2.71
CA GLU A 26 9.96 12.64 2.10
C GLU A 26 10.91 12.07 3.17
N LYS A 27 11.08 12.79 4.28
CA LYS A 27 11.87 12.33 5.43
C LYS A 27 11.34 11.02 6.01
N LEU A 28 10.01 10.91 6.19
CA LEU A 28 9.37 9.70 6.70
C LEU A 28 9.56 8.55 5.71
N VAL A 29 9.32 8.79 4.43
CA VAL A 29 9.50 7.79 3.36
C VAL A 29 10.92 7.23 3.36
N ARG A 30 11.94 8.10 3.40
CA ARG A 30 13.36 7.67 3.45
C ARG A 30 13.67 6.86 4.71
N GLN A 31 13.13 7.23 5.87
CA GLN A 31 13.36 6.46 7.09
C GLN A 31 12.68 5.10 7.07
N VAL A 32 11.46 5.02 6.54
CA VAL A 32 10.73 3.76 6.37
C VAL A 32 11.48 2.86 5.39
N ALA A 33 11.91 3.38 4.24
CA ALA A 33 12.70 2.62 3.27
C ALA A 33 14.00 2.06 3.87
N LYS A 34 14.73 2.88 4.65
CA LYS A 34 15.93 2.42 5.36
C LYS A 34 15.63 1.30 6.36
N ARG A 35 14.51 1.38 7.09
CA ARG A 35 14.12 0.34 8.06
C ARG A 35 13.65 -0.94 7.37
N LEU A 36 12.89 -0.83 6.28
CA LEU A 36 12.45 -1.96 5.46
C LEU A 36 13.61 -2.68 4.76
N ALA A 37 14.74 -2.00 4.53
CA ALA A 37 15.95 -2.65 4.02
C ALA A 37 16.68 -3.48 5.11
N GLY A 38 16.44 -3.19 6.39
CA GLY A 38 16.94 -3.98 7.50
C GLY A 38 16.15 -5.28 7.69
N ARG A 39 16.69 -6.25 8.44
CA ARG A 39 16.00 -7.51 8.77
C ARG A 39 15.85 -7.77 10.27
N THR A 40 16.13 -6.75 11.09
CA THR A 40 16.25 -6.90 12.54
C THR A 40 15.04 -6.38 13.31
N GLN A 41 14.16 -5.61 12.66
CA GLN A 41 13.00 -5.01 13.31
C GLN A 41 11.79 -5.07 12.39
N LEU A 42 10.66 -5.51 12.95
CA LEU A 42 9.38 -5.47 12.26
C LEU A 42 8.96 -4.00 12.07
N VAL A 43 8.57 -3.67 10.84
CA VAL A 43 8.02 -2.35 10.49
C VAL A 43 6.56 -2.55 10.13
N ILE A 44 5.66 -2.02 10.95
CA ILE A 44 4.22 -2.08 10.71
C ILE A 44 3.79 -0.74 10.11
N PRO A 45 3.22 -0.72 8.89
CA PRO A 45 2.75 0.51 8.31
C PRO A 45 1.43 0.96 8.95
N PHE A 46 1.18 2.27 8.96
CA PHE A 46 -0.14 2.79 9.28
C PHE A 46 -1.10 2.55 8.12
N PHE A 47 -1.91 1.49 8.21
CA PHE A 47 -2.75 1.02 7.11
C PHE A 47 -3.82 2.05 6.66
N GLY A 48 -4.23 2.95 7.57
CA GLY A 48 -5.15 4.05 7.25
C GLY A 48 -4.65 4.96 6.13
N GLY A 49 -3.32 5.13 5.98
CA GLY A 49 -2.73 5.89 4.89
C GLY A 49 -3.00 5.25 3.52
N PHE A 50 -2.84 3.93 3.40
CA PHE A 50 -3.14 3.20 2.16
C PHE A 50 -4.64 3.24 1.84
N LEU A 51 -5.50 3.05 2.84
CA LEU A 51 -6.95 3.14 2.67
C LEU A 51 -7.38 4.53 2.17
N SER A 52 -6.78 5.59 2.71
CA SER A 52 -7.04 6.95 2.25
C SER A 52 -6.58 7.15 0.80
N GLN A 53 -5.41 6.64 0.41
CA GLN A 53 -4.92 6.72 -0.97
C GLN A 53 -5.82 5.95 -1.95
N LEU A 54 -6.22 4.74 -1.59
CA LEU A 54 -7.16 3.94 -2.39
C LEU A 54 -8.50 4.67 -2.55
N LYS A 55 -9.03 5.25 -1.47
CA LYS A 55 -10.24 6.07 -1.54
C LYS A 55 -10.09 7.24 -2.52
N CYS A 56 -9.00 8.01 -2.43
CA CYS A 56 -8.72 9.08 -3.40
C CYS A 56 -8.67 8.56 -4.84
N ILE A 57 -7.96 7.45 -5.11
CA ILE A 57 -7.91 6.85 -6.46
C ILE A 57 -9.30 6.48 -6.98
N MET A 58 -10.14 5.91 -6.10
CA MET A 58 -11.49 5.47 -6.46
C MET A 58 -12.45 6.64 -6.71
N ASP A 59 -12.31 7.72 -5.94
CA ASP A 59 -13.14 8.92 -6.03
C ASP A 59 -12.71 9.81 -7.22
N ASP A 60 -11.39 9.94 -7.47
CA ASP A 60 -10.83 10.83 -8.49
C ASP A 60 -10.88 10.23 -9.91
N THR A 61 -10.96 8.90 -10.04
CA THR A 61 -10.85 8.22 -11.33
C THR A 61 -12.01 7.23 -11.53
N PRO A 62 -12.86 7.39 -12.56
CA PRO A 62 -13.96 6.47 -12.80
C PRO A 62 -13.45 5.07 -13.16
N PRO A 63 -14.17 4.00 -12.79
CA PRO A 63 -13.74 2.62 -13.04
C PRO A 63 -13.78 2.26 -14.53
N MET A 64 -14.63 2.92 -15.31
CA MET A 64 -14.77 2.72 -16.75
C MET A 64 -14.67 4.06 -17.50
N VAL A 65 -14.14 4.00 -18.72
CA VAL A 65 -14.04 5.12 -19.66
C VAL A 65 -14.92 4.82 -20.87
N LEU A 66 -15.84 5.73 -21.19
CA LEU A 66 -16.74 5.59 -22.34
C LEU A 66 -16.02 5.96 -23.64
N LEU A 67 -16.10 5.10 -24.65
CA LEU A 67 -15.61 5.42 -25.98
C LEU A 67 -16.59 6.38 -26.68
N PRO A 68 -16.12 7.50 -27.27
CA PRO A 68 -16.98 8.36 -28.09
C PRO A 68 -17.53 7.60 -29.30
N LYS A 69 -18.84 7.75 -29.56
CA LYS A 69 -19.56 7.06 -30.65
C LYS A 69 -18.95 7.30 -32.04
N GLU A 70 -18.18 8.37 -32.23
CA GLU A 70 -17.63 8.78 -33.52
C GLU A 70 -16.44 7.94 -34.02
N LYS A 71 -15.84 7.08 -33.17
CA LYS A 71 -14.70 6.21 -33.55
C LYS A 71 -15.06 4.74 -33.73
N MET A 72 -16.35 4.40 -33.65
CA MET A 72 -16.87 3.02 -33.68
C MET A 72 -17.05 2.46 -35.11
N ASN A 73 -16.16 2.81 -36.04
CA ASN A 73 -16.16 2.28 -37.42
C ASN A 73 -14.93 1.40 -37.72
N GLN A 74 -14.18 0.99 -36.71
CA GLN A 74 -13.13 -0.02 -36.87
C GLN A 74 -13.49 -1.26 -36.07
N PRO A 75 -13.44 -2.47 -36.67
CA PRO A 75 -13.70 -3.70 -35.97
C PRO A 75 -12.53 -3.95 -35.01
N VAL A 76 -12.79 -3.75 -33.72
CA VAL A 76 -11.91 -4.29 -32.68
C VAL A 76 -12.27 -5.77 -32.58
N ASP A 77 -11.33 -6.63 -32.95
CA ASP A 77 -11.43 -8.08 -32.75
C ASP A 77 -11.36 -8.33 -31.23
N ILE A 78 -12.53 -8.42 -30.60
CA ILE A 78 -12.68 -8.71 -29.18
C ILE A 78 -13.12 -10.17 -29.10
N THR A 79 -12.19 -11.05 -28.78
CA THR A 79 -12.47 -12.46 -28.48
C THR A 79 -13.40 -12.57 -27.26
N GLU A 80 -14.68 -12.85 -27.55
CA GLU A 80 -15.58 -13.81 -26.92
C GLU A 80 -15.43 -14.04 -25.40
N ASP A 81 -16.00 -13.13 -24.59
CA ASP A 81 -17.09 -13.42 -23.65
C ASP A 81 -17.18 -12.34 -22.55
N VAL A 82 -18.42 -12.09 -22.09
CA VAL A 82 -18.81 -11.16 -20.99
C VAL A 82 -19.06 -9.68 -21.37
N PHE A 83 -19.83 -9.42 -22.43
CA PHE A 83 -20.56 -8.14 -22.59
C PHE A 83 -22.07 -8.31 -22.80
N THR A 84 -22.64 -9.44 -22.37
CA THR A 84 -24.07 -9.71 -22.47
C THR A 84 -24.80 -9.23 -21.23
N THR A 85 -25.17 -7.95 -21.20
CA THR A 85 -26.39 -7.46 -20.50
C THR A 85 -26.74 -6.05 -20.97
N SER A 86 -27.52 -5.98 -22.04
CA SER A 86 -28.73 -5.14 -22.19
C SER A 86 -28.74 -3.66 -21.75
N ILE A 87 -27.60 -2.96 -21.68
CA ILE A 87 -27.56 -1.49 -21.60
C ILE A 87 -26.34 -1.04 -22.42
N GLY A 88 -26.56 -0.25 -23.47
CA GLY A 88 -25.50 0.25 -24.36
C GLY A 88 -24.56 1.25 -23.69
N VAL A 89 -23.65 0.76 -22.85
CA VAL A 89 -22.57 1.52 -22.21
C VAL A 89 -21.26 0.78 -22.45
N GLY A 90 -20.68 0.99 -23.63
CA GLY A 90 -19.34 0.51 -23.98
C GLY A 90 -18.27 1.27 -23.20
N GLY A 91 -18.09 0.90 -21.93
CA GLY A 91 -17.04 1.39 -21.06
C GLY A 91 -15.83 0.46 -21.10
N LEU A 92 -14.66 0.96 -21.49
CA LEU A 92 -13.40 0.24 -21.28
C LEU A 92 -12.97 0.37 -19.83
N LEU A 93 -12.38 -0.68 -19.26
CA LEU A 93 -11.76 -0.61 -17.93
C LEU A 93 -10.72 0.51 -17.90
N ASN A 94 -10.76 1.33 -16.85
CA ASN A 94 -9.75 2.36 -16.66
C ASN A 94 -8.44 1.75 -16.16
N ILE A 95 -7.55 1.40 -17.10
CA ILE A 95 -6.24 0.81 -16.80
C ILE A 95 -5.40 1.74 -15.92
N CYS A 96 -5.55 3.07 -16.05
CA CYS A 96 -4.85 4.03 -15.20
C CYS A 96 -5.27 3.90 -13.73
N ARG A 97 -6.58 3.75 -13.46
CA ARG A 97 -7.10 3.44 -12.12
C ARG A 97 -6.50 2.13 -11.60
N ALA A 98 -6.53 1.08 -12.42
CA ALA A 98 -6.00 -0.23 -12.04
C ALA A 98 -4.50 -0.18 -11.71
N GLN A 99 -3.69 0.54 -12.51
CA GLN A 99 -2.26 0.72 -12.28
C GLN A 99 -1.98 1.50 -10.98
N LYS A 100 -2.71 2.58 -10.73
CA LYS A 100 -2.58 3.35 -9.48
C LYS A 100 -2.92 2.49 -8.26
N THR A 101 -4.03 1.77 -8.31
CA THR A 101 -4.42 0.82 -7.26
C THR A 101 -3.35 -0.25 -7.05
N MET A 102 -2.84 -0.84 -8.13
CA MET A 102 -1.79 -1.87 -8.08
C MET A 102 -0.50 -1.33 -7.46
N SER A 103 -0.15 -0.06 -7.69
CA SER A 103 1.01 0.56 -7.05
C SER A 103 0.86 0.59 -5.52
N VAL A 104 -0.31 1.00 -5.01
CA VAL A 104 -0.57 1.03 -3.56
C VAL A 104 -0.53 -0.38 -2.97
N LEU A 105 -1.06 -1.38 -3.68
CA LEU A 105 -1.03 -2.77 -3.23
C LEU A 105 0.40 -3.35 -3.20
N LYS A 106 1.25 -2.99 -4.16
CA LYS A 106 2.68 -3.37 -4.15
C LYS A 106 3.41 -2.77 -2.95
N ASP A 107 3.08 -1.55 -2.57
CA ASP A 107 3.66 -0.93 -1.38
C ASP A 107 3.25 -1.70 -0.12
N VAL A 108 1.99 -2.14 -0.01
CA VAL A 108 1.52 -3.01 1.08
C VAL A 108 2.27 -4.35 1.09
N GLU A 109 2.44 -4.97 -0.07
CA GLU A 109 3.16 -6.24 -0.22
C GLU A 109 4.61 -6.13 0.26
N MET A 110 5.26 -4.98 0.07
CA MET A 110 6.62 -4.73 0.56
C MET A 110 6.73 -4.91 2.08
N PHE A 111 5.74 -4.44 2.84
CA PHE A 111 5.72 -4.62 4.31
C PHE A 111 5.46 -6.08 4.71
N GLN A 112 4.66 -6.81 3.95
CA GLN A 112 4.41 -8.23 4.19
C GLN A 112 5.68 -9.06 3.97
N ARG A 113 6.36 -8.86 2.84
CA ARG A 113 7.64 -9.52 2.54
C ARG A 113 8.72 -9.17 3.56
N HIS A 114 8.74 -7.92 4.04
CA HIS A 114 9.64 -7.51 5.14
C HIS A 114 9.37 -8.32 6.41
N ALA A 115 8.11 -8.44 6.82
CA ALA A 115 7.73 -9.22 7.99
C ALA A 115 8.17 -10.68 7.88
N GLU A 116 7.95 -11.32 6.73
CA GLU A 116 8.40 -12.69 6.47
C GLU A 116 9.92 -12.83 6.59
N ASN A 117 10.68 -11.85 6.09
CA ASN A 117 12.14 -11.86 6.16
C ASN A 117 12.66 -11.71 7.60
N VAL A 118 12.02 -10.87 8.42
CA VAL A 118 12.37 -10.73 9.84
C VAL A 118 12.11 -12.04 10.58
N LEU A 119 10.92 -12.64 10.40
CA LEU A 119 10.55 -13.89 11.04
C LEU A 119 11.47 -15.05 10.64
N LYS A 120 11.90 -15.11 9.38
CA LYS A 120 12.89 -16.11 8.92
C LYS A 120 14.21 -15.99 9.68
N VAL A 121 14.72 -14.77 9.86
CA VAL A 121 15.96 -14.52 10.61
C VAL A 121 15.81 -14.91 12.08
N GLU A 122 14.69 -14.57 12.72
CA GLU A 122 14.42 -14.96 14.10
C GLU A 122 14.41 -16.49 14.27
N ASN A 123 13.73 -17.21 13.38
CA ASN A 123 13.71 -18.68 13.39
C ASN A 123 15.10 -19.29 13.15
N GLU A 124 15.93 -18.72 12.27
CA GLU A 124 17.30 -19.19 12.04
C GLU A 124 18.19 -19.01 13.27
N ILE A 125 18.01 -17.89 13.98
CA ILE A 125 18.70 -17.59 15.23
C ILE A 125 18.28 -18.60 16.31
N GLU A 126 16.98 -18.81 16.52
CA GLU A 126 16.46 -19.77 17.50
C GLU A 126 16.96 -21.20 17.23
N LYS A 127 16.99 -21.60 15.95
CA LYS A 127 17.54 -22.90 15.55
C LYS A 127 19.03 -23.01 15.90
N HIS A 128 19.83 -22.01 15.56
CA HIS A 128 21.26 -22.00 15.91
C HIS A 128 21.50 -22.04 17.42
N PHE A 129 20.74 -21.28 18.20
CA PHE A 129 20.84 -21.30 19.66
C PHE A 129 20.45 -22.66 20.23
N SER A 130 19.39 -23.29 19.72
CA SER A 130 18.97 -24.63 20.15
C SER A 130 20.03 -25.69 19.86
N GLU A 131 20.71 -25.58 18.70
CA GLU A 131 21.83 -26.45 18.33
C GLU A 131 23.06 -26.24 19.23
N LEU A 132 23.39 -24.99 19.58
CA LEU A 132 24.49 -24.66 20.48
C LEU A 132 24.26 -25.12 21.93
N LEU A 133 23.01 -25.08 22.40
CA LEU A 133 22.64 -25.49 23.76
C LEU A 133 22.46 -27.00 23.92
N GLY A 134 22.62 -27.78 22.84
CA GLY A 134 22.45 -29.23 22.87
C GLY A 134 21.01 -29.66 23.24
N LEU A 135 20.01 -28.82 22.94
CA LEU A 135 18.60 -29.08 23.23
C LEU A 135 17.90 -29.93 22.14
N ARG A 136 18.66 -30.77 21.43
CA ARG A 136 18.14 -31.77 20.49
C ARG A 136 18.52 -33.18 20.92
#